data_AF-A0A952IRV9-F1
#
_entry.id   AF-A0A952IRV9-F1
#
_cell.length_a   1.000
_cell.length_b   1.000
_cell.length_c   1.000
_cell.angle_alpha   90.00
_cell.angle_beta   90.00
_cell.angle_gamma   90.00
#
_symmetry.space_group_name_H-M   'P 1'
#
loop_
_entity.id
_entity.type
_entity.pdbx_description
1 polymer ?
#
loop_
_entity_poly.entity_id
_entity_poly.type
_entity_poly.pdbx_seq_one_letter_code
_entity_poly.pdbx_strand_id
1 'polypeptide(L)'
;MAPFVIVHIIVMIVATQGGLTAAEILGRTQGSLVWLLFYGAFVFIAAVHAAIGLRVILHEWLSIKGYMLNLISLCIGTILILMGIKAVMSVTGIPL
;
A
#
# COMPACT_ATOMS: atom_id res chain seq x y z
N MET A 1 -6.92 4.03 -9.21
CA MET A 1 -5.55 3.46 -9.10
C MET A 1 -4.55 4.18 -9.98
N ALA A 2 -4.77 4.30 -11.29
CA ALA A 2 -3.77 4.78 -12.24
C ALA A 2 -3.03 6.09 -11.86
N PRO A 3 -3.69 7.18 -11.44
CA PRO A 3 -2.97 8.40 -11.06
C PRO A 3 -2.02 8.20 -9.88
N PHE A 4 -2.46 7.48 -8.85
CA PHE A 4 -1.62 7.15 -7.69
C PHE A 4 -0.43 6.28 -8.07
N VAL A 5 -0.63 5.29 -8.93
CA VAL A 5 0.45 4.43 -9.42
C VAL A 5 1.47 5.23 -10.21
N ILE A 6 1.02 6.09 -11.13
CA ILE A 6 1.90 6.92 -11.94
C ILE A 6 2.76 7.84 -11.04
N VAL A 7 2.11 8.57 -10.13
CA VAL A 7 2.82 9.45 -9.19
C VAL A 7 3.79 8.65 -8.32
N HIS A 8 3.36 7.49 -7.81
CA HIS A 8 4.22 6.63 -7.00
C HIS A 8 5.48 6.18 -7.75
N ILE A 9 5.35 5.71 -8.98
CA ILE A 9 6.48 5.25 -9.79
C ILE A 9 7.42 6.42 -10.13
N ILE A 10 6.89 7.58 -10.49
CA ILE A 10 7.71 8.78 -10.73
C ILE A 10 8.50 9.15 -9.47
N VAL A 11 7.86 9.16 -8.30
CA VAL A 11 8.51 9.44 -7.03
C VAL A 11 9.60 8.41 -6.74
N MET A 12 9.36 7.12 -6.96
CA MET A 12 10.38 6.09 -6.74
C MET A 12 11.59 6.29 -7.66
N ILE A 13 11.39 6.64 -8.94
CA ILE A 13 12.49 6.89 -9.88
C ILE A 13 13.36 8.08 -9.44
N VAL A 14 12.74 9.15 -8.93
CA VAL A 14 13.47 10.38 -8.54
C VAL A 14 14.06 10.28 -7.14
N ALA A 15 13.29 9.78 -6.17
CA ALA A 15 13.69 9.75 -4.76
C ALA A 15 14.75 8.68 -4.46
N THR A 16 14.84 7.61 -5.25
CA THR A 16 15.82 6.53 -5.00
C THR A 16 17.23 6.83 -5.50
N GLN A 17 17.43 7.91 -6.25
CA GLN A 17 18.73 8.25 -6.85
C GLN A 17 19.82 8.53 -5.80
N GLY A 18 19.45 9.00 -4.61
CA GLY A 18 20.37 9.22 -3.50
C GLY A 18 20.65 7.99 -2.62
N GLY A 19 19.80 6.96 -2.72
CA GLY A 19 19.76 5.84 -1.78
C GLY A 19 18.38 5.60 -1.16
N LEU A 20 18.30 4.54 -0.34
CA LEU A 20 17.09 4.04 0.32
C LEU A 20 17.29 3.81 1.84
N THR A 21 18.23 4.52 2.45
CA THR A 21 18.44 4.41 3.89
C THR A 21 17.23 4.96 4.66
N ALA A 22 17.02 4.48 5.89
CA ALA A 22 15.94 4.98 6.74
C ALA A 22 16.01 6.50 6.94
N ALA A 23 17.22 7.05 7.10
CA ALA A 23 17.45 8.49 7.25
C ALA A 23 17.01 9.29 6.01
N GLU A 24 17.27 8.79 4.80
CA GLU A 24 16.84 9.44 3.56
C GLU A 24 15.33 9.38 3.34
N ILE A 25 14.71 8.25 3.68
CA ILE A 25 13.26 8.11 3.61
C ILE A 25 12.60 9.10 4.58
N LEU A 26 13.01 9.07 5.85
CA LEU A 26 12.46 9.97 6.89
C LEU A 26 12.73 11.45 6.54
N GLY A 27 13.92 11.78 6.06
CA GLY A 27 14.26 13.14 5.63
C GLY A 27 13.34 13.71 4.54
N ARG A 28 12.68 12.85 3.75
CA ARG A 28 11.72 13.25 2.70
C ARG A 28 10.25 13.14 3.14
N THR A 29 9.94 12.35 4.17
CA THR A 29 8.57 11.92 4.48
C THR A 29 8.07 12.35 5.87
N GLN A 30 8.95 12.46 6.86
CA GLN A 30 8.58 12.72 8.25
C GLN A 30 7.93 14.11 8.40
N GLY A 31 6.82 14.17 9.15
CA GLY A 31 6.09 15.42 9.39
C GLY A 31 5.31 15.95 8.18
N SER A 32 5.24 15.20 7.07
CA SER A 32 4.54 15.63 5.86
C SER A 32 3.10 15.13 5.80
N LEU A 33 2.14 16.04 6.00
CA LEU A 33 0.72 15.75 5.81
C LEU A 33 0.41 15.34 4.35
N VAL A 34 1.11 15.91 3.38
CA VAL A 34 0.93 15.58 1.96
C VAL A 34 1.26 14.11 1.69
N TRP A 35 2.41 13.63 2.20
CA TRP A 35 2.80 12.24 2.04
C TRP A 35 1.92 11.28 2.84
N LEU A 36 1.48 11.68 4.04
CA LEU A 36 0.53 10.91 4.85
C LEU A 36 -0.76 10.66 4.06
N LEU A 37 -1.39 11.72 3.53
CA LEU A 37 -2.65 11.60 2.80
C LEU A 37 -2.49 10.85 1.48
N PHE A 38 -1.43 11.15 0.72
CA PHE A 38 -1.19 10.50 -0.57
C PHE A 38 -0.97 8.99 -0.40
N TYR A 39 -0.01 8.59 0.44
CA TYR A 39 0.31 7.18 0.61
C TYR A 39 -0.74 6.44 1.44
N GLY A 40 -1.42 7.10 2.39
CA GLY A 40 -2.55 6.51 3.12
C GLY A 40 -3.71 6.16 2.18
N ALA A 41 -4.12 7.08 1.31
CA ALA A 41 -5.14 6.82 0.30
C ALA A 41 -4.66 5.75 -0.70
N PHE A 42 -3.40 5.82 -1.14
CA PHE A 42 -2.88 4.86 -2.10
C PHE A 42 -2.85 3.44 -1.54
N VAL A 43 -2.38 3.24 -0.30
CA VAL A 43 -2.39 1.95 0.41
C VAL A 43 -3.80 1.38 0.46
N PHE A 44 -4.78 2.17 0.87
CA PHE A 44 -6.16 1.69 0.98
C PHE A 44 -6.71 1.24 -0.38
N ILE A 45 -6.58 2.07 -1.41
CA ILE A 45 -7.08 1.76 -2.75
C ILE A 45 -6.32 0.54 -3.34
N ALA A 46 -5.00 0.48 -3.18
CA ALA A 46 -4.16 -0.62 -3.68
C ALA A 46 -4.50 -1.96 -3.01
N ALA A 47 -4.66 -1.96 -1.69
CA ALA A 47 -4.99 -3.17 -0.93
C ALA A 47 -6.37 -3.72 -1.30
N VAL A 48 -7.37 -2.85 -1.47
CA VAL A 48 -8.71 -3.25 -1.94
C VAL A 48 -8.65 -3.81 -3.36
N HIS A 49 -7.95 -3.12 -4.27
CA HIS A 49 -7.76 -3.59 -5.64
C HIS A 49 -7.09 -4.97 -5.69
N ALA A 50 -6.01 -5.15 -4.92
CA ALA A 50 -5.31 -6.43 -4.82
C ALA A 50 -6.18 -7.55 -4.24
N ALA A 51 -6.94 -7.28 -3.17
CA ALA A 51 -7.82 -8.26 -2.55
C ALA A 51 -8.93 -8.75 -3.50
N ILE A 52 -9.54 -7.83 -4.26
CA ILE A 52 -10.58 -8.14 -5.25
C ILE A 52 -9.97 -8.91 -6.44
N GLY A 53 -8.85 -8.44 -6.98
CA GLY A 53 -8.18 -9.09 -8.11
C GLY A 53 -7.72 -10.50 -7.77
N LEU A 54 -7.10 -10.67 -6.59
CA LEU A 54 -6.67 -11.98 -6.13
C LEU A 54 -7.85 -12.94 -5.91
N ARG A 55 -9.00 -12.44 -5.44
CA ARG A 55 -10.21 -13.26 -5.35
C ARG A 55 -10.62 -13.85 -6.70
N VAL A 56 -10.52 -13.08 -7.78
CA VAL A 56 -10.82 -13.55 -9.13
C VAL A 56 -9.81 -14.63 -9.54
N ILE A 57 -8.52 -14.37 -9.37
CA ILE A 57 -7.45 -15.32 -9.70
C ILE A 57 -7.61 -16.64 -8.93
N LEU A 58 -7.88 -16.59 -7.62
CA LEU A 58 -8.08 -17.78 -6.79
C LEU A 58 -9.30 -18.60 -7.24
N HIS A 59 -10.37 -17.92 -7.66
CA HIS A 59 -11.56 -18.60 -8.18
C HIS A 59 -11.29 -19.26 -9.53
N GLU A 60 -10.61 -18.58 -10.46
CA GLU A 60 -10.40 -19.05 -11.82
C GLU A 60 -9.29 -20.10 -11.91
N TRP A 61 -8.17 -19.89 -11.23
CA TRP A 61 -6.98 -20.73 -11.38
C TRP A 61 -6.96 -21.90 -10.40
N LEU A 62 -7.49 -21.69 -9.18
CA LEU A 62 -7.48 -22.70 -8.12
C LEU A 62 -8.87 -23.27 -7.81
N SER A 63 -9.92 -22.79 -8.49
CA SER A 63 -11.31 -23.24 -8.28
C SER A 63 -11.82 -23.12 -6.84
N ILE A 64 -11.23 -22.22 -6.03
CA ILE A 64 -11.66 -21.96 -4.64
C ILE A 64 -12.98 -21.19 -4.67
N LYS A 65 -13.96 -21.58 -3.86
CA LYS A 65 -15.34 -21.06 -3.91
C LYS A 65 -15.91 -20.75 -2.53
N GLY A 66 -17.06 -20.05 -2.54
CA GLY A 66 -17.91 -19.86 -1.37
C GLY A 66 -17.22 -19.09 -0.25
N TYR A 67 -17.46 -19.52 0.99
CA TYR A 67 -16.99 -18.84 2.19
C TYR A 67 -15.46 -18.73 2.26
N MET A 68 -14.73 -19.79 1.90
CA MET A 68 -13.27 -19.82 1.95
C MET A 68 -12.64 -18.76 1.03
N LEU A 69 -13.20 -18.59 -0.17
CA LEU A 69 -12.75 -17.57 -1.13
C LEU A 69 -12.88 -16.15 -0.55
N ASN A 70 -14.02 -15.87 0.09
CA ASN A 70 -14.28 -14.56 0.69
C ASN A 70 -13.39 -14.31 1.92
N LEU A 71 -13.17 -15.33 2.75
CA LEU A 71 -12.31 -15.23 3.92
C LEU A 71 -10.85 -14.95 3.52
N ILE A 72 -10.32 -15.68 2.53
CA ILE A 72 -8.94 -15.45 2.05
C ILE A 72 -8.78 -14.03 1.50
N SER A 73 -9.72 -13.59 0.65
CA SER A 73 -9.70 -12.24 0.07
C SER A 73 -9.76 -11.16 1.15
N LEU A 74 -10.65 -11.31 2.13
CA LEU A 74 -10.78 -10.39 3.26
C LEU A 74 -9.52 -10.35 4.14
N CYS A 75 -8.97 -11.53 4.47
CA CYS A 75 -7.75 -11.63 5.28
C CYS A 75 -6.58 -10.92 4.59
N ILE A 76 -6.37 -11.18 3.30
CA ILE A 76 -5.26 -10.56 2.54
C ILE A 76 -5.46 -9.05 2.44
N GLY A 77 -6.67 -8.58 2.11
CA GLY A 77 -6.97 -7.15 2.08
C GLY A 77 -6.72 -6.47 3.44
N THR A 78 -7.17 -7.10 4.52
CA THR A 78 -7.00 -6.58 5.88
C THR A 78 -5.53 -6.52 6.28
N ILE A 79 -4.76 -7.56 6.03
CA ILE A 79 -3.31 -7.59 6.33
C ILE A 79 -2.58 -6.49 5.55
N LEU A 80 -2.86 -6.34 4.26
CA LEU A 80 -2.23 -5.30 3.44
C LEU A 80 -2.58 -3.88 3.93
N ILE A 81 -3.83 -3.63 4.30
CA ILE A 81 -4.25 -2.34 4.86
C ILE A 81 -3.53 -2.07 6.19
N LEU A 82 -3.54 -3.02 7.12
CA LEU A 82 -2.95 -2.83 8.45
C LEU A 82 -1.43 -2.61 8.36
N MET A 83 -0.72 -3.44 7.59
CA MET A 83 0.72 -3.30 7.40
C MET A 83 1.06 -2.01 6.65
N GLY A 84 0.31 -1.68 5.60
CA GLY A 84 0.53 -0.47 4.81
C GLY A 84 0.29 0.80 5.61
N ILE A 85 -0.82 0.90 6.35
CA ILE A 85 -1.09 2.05 7.22
C ILE A 85 -0.01 2.18 8.28
N LYS A 86 0.41 1.08 8.94
CA LYS A 86 1.53 1.12 9.89
C LYS A 86 2.81 1.67 9.26
N ALA A 87 3.15 1.25 8.04
CA ALA A 87 4.31 1.76 7.33
C ALA A 87 4.19 3.27 7.05
N VAL A 88 3.06 3.72 6.52
CA VAL A 88 2.80 5.15 6.27
C VAL A 88 2.92 5.97 7.55
N MET A 89 2.30 5.53 8.64
CA MET A 89 2.39 6.20 9.94
C MET A 89 3.82 6.26 10.46
N SER A 90 4.61 5.20 10.29
CA SER A 90 6.01 5.17 10.76
C SER A 90 6.93 6.15 10.02
N VAL A 91 6.69 6.40 8.73
CA VAL A 91 7.56 7.27 7.92
C VAL A 91 7.05 8.71 7.84
N THR A 92 5.75 8.94 8.05
CA THR A 92 5.16 10.29 7.99
C THR A 92 4.81 10.88 9.36
N GLY A 93 4.82 10.06 10.41
CA GLY A 93 4.35 10.43 11.74
C GLY A 93 4.98 11.71 12.31
N ILE A 94 4.12 12.51 12.91
CA ILE A 94 4.44 13.60 13.85
C ILE A 94 4.85 12.90 15.17
N PRO A 95 5.88 13.36 15.92
CA PRO A 95 6.24 12.74 17.20
C PRO A 95 4.99 12.62 18.10
N LEU A 96 4.77 11.42 18.64
CA LEU A 96 3.82 11.20 19.74
C LEU A 96 4.35 11.88 21.01
#